data_AF-A0A1H0ZB24-F1
#
_entry.id   AF-A0A1H0ZB24-F1
#
_cell.length_a   1.000
_cell.length_b   1.000
_cell.length_c   1.000
_cell.angle_alpha   90.00
_cell.angle_beta   90.00
_cell.angle_gamma   90.00
#
_symmetry.space_group_name_H-M   'P 1'
#
loop_
_entity.id
_entity.type
_entity.pdbx_description
1 polymer ?
#
loop_
_entity_poly.entity_id
_entity_poly.type
_entity_poly.pdbx_seq_one_letter_code
_entity_poly.pdbx_strand_id
1 'polypeptide(L)'
;MTARRHLLSALIASTLMIAPAFASEKDEREGGILGTGIVGTITRLGSIIVNDQRITFPPDLPVKNALAPLIASQLVPGDTVAVIADLSGLNWTAQSIRRILPIIGPVTDIITSQSGRTLSIMGTQVLAGPTLASTVNEGDWVAISGLWQDELVIATRVEVVPPRKSATIIGSNLSVGASNLLQIGSTLITGIVPTHIRPGDVVRVTGVPEAGSIRATLLEAGIFDGKVGLVQAEGYLSPPSSTGLYTLLGTGMIAYTDQPDMIDKTAKALVCGYDDKLGGTSTSAADPELLSKLNCQ
;
A
#
# COMPACT_ATOMS: atom_id res chain seq x y z
N MET A 1 -0.03 -72.93 -24.57
CA MET A 1 0.65 -73.23 -25.87
C MET A 1 1.30 -71.93 -26.29
N THR A 2 2.61 -71.75 -26.45
CA THR A 2 3.77 -72.61 -26.79
C THR A 2 5.01 -71.74 -26.46
N ALA A 3 5.94 -72.20 -25.60
CA ALA A 3 7.32 -72.64 -25.94
C ALA A 3 8.12 -71.64 -26.83
N ARG A 4 9.40 -71.28 -26.60
CA ARG A 4 10.54 -72.10 -26.16
C ARG A 4 11.80 -71.22 -25.93
N ARG A 5 12.64 -71.71 -25.02
CA ARG A 5 14.04 -71.40 -24.65
C ARG A 5 14.98 -70.97 -25.79
N HIS A 6 16.07 -70.24 -25.48
CA HIS A 6 17.46 -70.67 -25.71
C HIS A 6 18.46 -69.96 -24.77
N LEU A 7 19.56 -70.65 -24.52
CA LEU A 7 20.56 -70.56 -23.44
C LEU A 7 21.95 -70.37 -24.07
N LEU A 8 22.95 -70.05 -23.20
CA LEU A 8 24.41 -70.11 -23.36
C LEU A 8 25.11 -68.88 -23.98
N SER A 9 26.35 -68.48 -23.63
CA SER A 9 27.29 -68.63 -22.51
C SER A 9 28.65 -68.21 -23.10
N ALA A 10 29.45 -67.38 -22.44
CA ALA A 10 30.90 -67.35 -22.66
C ALA A 10 31.63 -66.85 -21.40
N LEU A 11 32.58 -67.69 -20.98
CA LEU A 11 33.52 -67.59 -19.85
C LEU A 11 34.74 -66.71 -20.21
N ILE A 12 35.55 -66.36 -19.20
CA ILE A 12 37.04 -66.21 -19.13
C ILE A 12 37.34 -65.09 -18.11
N ALA A 13 38.30 -65.13 -17.17
CA ALA A 13 39.07 -66.15 -16.46
C ALA A 13 39.77 -65.42 -15.28
N SER A 14 40.10 -66.18 -14.24
CA SER A 14 40.62 -65.77 -12.93
C SER A 14 42.08 -65.29 -12.93
N THR A 15 42.46 -64.49 -11.91
CA THR A 15 43.78 -64.59 -11.26
C THR A 15 43.71 -64.17 -9.78
N LEU A 16 44.53 -64.86 -8.98
CA LEU A 16 44.50 -65.08 -7.53
C LEU A 16 45.70 -64.37 -6.85
N MET A 17 45.55 -63.84 -5.63
CA MET A 17 46.66 -63.61 -4.68
C MET A 17 46.16 -63.68 -3.22
N ILE A 18 47.00 -64.22 -2.32
CA ILE A 18 46.69 -64.70 -0.96
C ILE A 18 47.37 -63.84 0.13
N ALA A 19 46.59 -63.46 1.16
CA ALA A 19 46.84 -63.23 2.62
C ALA A 19 47.95 -62.23 3.11
N PRO A 20 47.81 -61.58 4.30
CA PRO A 20 47.70 -62.22 5.63
C PRO A 20 46.65 -61.64 6.60
N ALA A 21 46.42 -62.36 7.69
CA ALA A 21 45.59 -61.95 8.84
C ALA A 21 46.39 -61.08 9.83
N PHE A 22 45.79 -59.97 10.27
CA PHE A 22 46.17 -59.24 11.48
C PHE A 22 44.89 -58.90 12.25
N ALA A 23 44.82 -59.38 13.49
CA ALA A 23 43.88 -58.90 14.48
C ALA A 23 44.56 -57.79 15.30
N SER A 24 43.90 -56.66 15.47
CA SER A 24 44.13 -55.74 16.59
C SER A 24 42.80 -55.10 16.96
N GLU A 25 42.46 -55.23 18.23
CA GLU A 25 41.28 -54.66 18.88
C GLU A 25 41.63 -53.26 19.42
N LYS A 26 40.59 -52.41 19.46
CA LYS A 26 40.31 -51.37 20.46
C LYS A 26 40.58 -49.89 20.13
N ASP A 27 39.43 -49.19 20.08
CA ASP A 27 39.07 -47.82 20.44
C ASP A 27 40.03 -46.66 20.09
N GLU A 28 39.51 -45.63 19.41
CA GLU A 28 38.97 -44.43 20.08
C GLU A 28 38.47 -43.41 19.03
N ARG A 29 37.25 -42.91 19.27
CA ARG A 29 36.70 -41.55 19.05
C ARG A 29 37.48 -40.68 18.04
N GLU A 30 36.88 -40.05 17.02
CA GLU A 30 35.65 -39.28 17.01
C GLU A 30 35.09 -39.36 15.58
N GLY A 31 34.01 -40.10 15.39
CA GLY A 31 33.10 -39.80 14.30
C GLY A 31 32.33 -38.55 14.67
N GLY A 32 32.99 -37.39 14.61
CA GLY A 32 32.32 -36.10 14.75
C GLY A 32 31.13 -36.11 13.80
N ILE A 33 29.92 -35.93 14.34
CA ILE A 33 28.75 -35.63 13.51
C ILE A 33 29.13 -34.35 12.78
N LEU A 34 29.52 -34.50 11.51
CA LEU A 34 29.62 -33.41 10.55
C LEU A 34 28.32 -32.60 10.70
N GLY A 35 28.49 -31.33 11.07
CA GLY A 35 27.43 -30.52 11.63
C GLY A 35 26.16 -30.49 10.78
N THR A 36 25.03 -30.21 11.43
CA THR A 36 23.84 -29.80 10.72
C THR A 36 24.08 -28.42 10.11
N GLY A 37 24.40 -28.40 8.82
CA GLY A 37 24.43 -27.17 8.04
C GLY A 37 23.01 -26.70 7.73
N ILE A 38 22.60 -25.57 8.30
CA ILE A 38 21.46 -24.81 7.80
C ILE A 38 22.03 -23.68 6.96
N VAL A 39 21.90 -23.81 5.64
CA VAL A 39 22.14 -22.73 4.68
C VAL A 39 20.79 -22.09 4.38
N GLY A 40 20.65 -20.82 4.72
CA GLY A 40 19.43 -20.07 4.48
C GLY A 40 19.68 -18.58 4.66
N THR A 41 19.03 -17.77 3.84
CA THR A 41 18.99 -16.32 3.97
C THR A 41 18.02 -15.90 5.07
N ILE A 42 18.26 -14.74 5.68
CA ILE A 42 17.30 -14.04 6.55
C ILE A 42 15.91 -14.07 5.88
N THR A 43 14.92 -14.73 6.45
CA THR A 43 13.57 -14.90 5.84
C THR A 43 12.60 -13.78 6.19
N ARG A 44 13.02 -12.73 6.91
CA ARG A 44 12.12 -11.63 7.28
C ARG A 44 12.78 -10.26 7.12
N LEU A 45 12.33 -9.53 6.10
CA LEU A 45 11.41 -8.40 6.29
C LEU A 45 10.10 -8.80 5.61
N GLY A 46 9.08 -9.10 6.40
CA GLY A 46 7.84 -9.74 5.96
C GLY A 46 6.66 -9.26 6.80
N SER A 47 6.77 -8.04 7.34
CA SER A 47 5.68 -7.34 7.99
C SER A 47 5.86 -5.84 7.93
N ILE A 48 4.75 -5.10 7.80
CA ILE A 48 4.67 -3.66 8.00
C ILE A 48 3.87 -3.38 9.27
N ILE A 49 4.09 -2.20 9.87
CA ILE A 49 3.23 -1.66 10.92
C ILE A 49 2.39 -0.56 10.28
N VAL A 50 1.07 -0.72 10.30
CA VAL A 50 0.10 0.26 9.78
C VAL A 50 -0.93 0.46 10.87
N ASN A 51 -1.09 1.70 11.36
CA ASN A 51 -2.02 2.02 12.45
C ASN A 51 -1.82 1.12 13.69
N ASP A 52 -0.56 0.92 14.08
CA ASP A 52 -0.13 0.00 15.15
C ASP A 52 -0.46 -1.50 14.92
N GLN A 53 -1.05 -1.85 13.78
CA GLN A 53 -1.28 -3.23 13.38
C GLN A 53 -0.05 -3.80 12.70
N ARG A 54 0.49 -4.88 13.26
CA ARG A 54 1.53 -5.67 12.60
C ARG A 54 0.91 -6.59 11.56
N ILE A 55 1.15 -6.30 10.29
CA ILE A 55 0.62 -7.06 9.15
C ILE A 55 1.75 -7.80 8.47
N THR A 56 1.64 -9.12 8.37
CA THR A 56 2.63 -9.97 7.69
C THR A 56 2.31 -10.17 6.20
N PHE A 57 3.31 -10.50 5.39
CA PHE A 57 3.15 -10.76 3.95
C PHE A 57 4.27 -11.65 3.39
N PRO A 58 4.04 -12.36 2.28
CA PRO A 58 5.10 -13.09 1.60
C PRO A 58 6.09 -12.10 0.94
N PRO A 59 7.39 -12.44 0.83
CA PRO A 59 8.43 -11.51 0.37
C PRO A 59 8.24 -10.94 -1.04
N ASP A 60 7.57 -11.72 -1.90
CA ASP A 60 7.28 -11.45 -3.30
C ASP A 60 5.87 -10.89 -3.55
N LEU A 61 5.10 -10.59 -2.49
CA LEU A 61 3.77 -10.01 -2.63
C LEU A 61 3.85 -8.72 -3.47
N PRO A 62 3.23 -8.67 -4.66
CA PRO A 62 3.26 -7.48 -5.50
C PRO A 62 2.46 -6.35 -4.82
N VAL A 63 3.04 -5.16 -4.84
CA VAL A 63 2.39 -3.93 -4.37
C VAL A 63 1.87 -3.15 -5.57
N LYS A 64 0.56 -2.94 -5.59
CA LYS A 64 -0.08 -2.09 -6.60
C LYS A 64 0.32 -0.64 -6.37
N ASN A 65 0.80 0.02 -7.40
CA ASN A 65 1.20 1.43 -7.37
C ASN A 65 1.15 2.01 -8.80
N ALA A 66 1.24 3.34 -8.94
CA ALA A 66 1.18 4.03 -10.24
C ALA A 66 2.57 4.29 -10.90
N LEU A 67 3.64 3.82 -10.27
CA LEU A 67 5.03 3.88 -10.72
C LEU A 67 5.48 2.51 -11.25
N ALA A 68 6.78 2.20 -11.14
CA ALA A 68 7.35 0.92 -11.54
C ALA A 68 6.86 -0.23 -10.61
N PRO A 69 6.93 -1.49 -11.07
CA PRO A 69 6.63 -2.63 -10.23
C PRO A 69 7.37 -2.58 -8.89
N LEU A 70 6.66 -2.87 -7.81
CA LEU A 70 7.13 -2.82 -6.43
C LEU A 70 6.65 -4.09 -5.73
N ILE A 71 7.48 -4.66 -4.86
CA ILE A 71 7.08 -5.76 -3.96
C ILE A 71 7.02 -5.27 -2.51
N ALA A 72 6.28 -5.99 -1.65
CA ALA A 72 6.00 -5.54 -0.29
C ALA A 72 7.27 -5.34 0.58
N SER A 73 8.32 -6.13 0.33
CA SER A 73 9.62 -6.00 1.00
C SER A 73 10.40 -4.71 0.65
N GLN A 74 9.95 -3.97 -0.37
CA GLN A 74 10.55 -2.69 -0.80
C GLN A 74 9.80 -1.46 -0.25
N LEU A 75 8.70 -1.65 0.49
CA LEU A 75 8.02 -0.56 1.17
C LEU A 75 8.91 0.01 2.28
N VAL A 76 8.86 1.33 2.46
CA VAL A 76 9.70 2.03 3.45
C VAL A 76 8.84 2.89 4.38
N PRO A 77 9.34 3.22 5.59
CA PRO A 77 8.68 4.19 6.45
C PRO A 77 8.36 5.50 5.72
N GLY A 78 7.16 6.01 5.93
CA GLY A 78 6.62 7.17 5.23
C GLY A 78 5.80 6.83 3.98
N ASP A 79 5.78 5.58 3.51
CA ASP A 79 4.80 5.15 2.51
C ASP A 79 3.38 5.08 3.09
N THR A 80 2.41 5.62 2.35
CA THR A 80 0.99 5.46 2.63
C THR A 80 0.49 4.22 1.90
N VAL A 81 -0.26 3.36 2.58
CA VAL A 81 -0.74 2.10 2.01
C VAL A 81 -2.21 1.85 2.31
N ALA A 82 -2.89 1.18 1.38
CA ALA A 82 -4.15 0.51 1.61
C ALA A 82 -3.89 -1.01 1.59
N VAL A 83 -4.31 -1.71 2.64
CA VAL A 83 -4.02 -3.14 2.83
C VAL A 83 -5.33 -3.88 3.04
N ILE A 84 -5.54 -4.94 2.25
CA ILE A 84 -6.58 -5.94 2.53
C ILE A 84 -5.87 -7.09 3.24
N ALA A 85 -6.34 -7.45 4.43
CA ALA A 85 -5.71 -8.47 5.26
C ALA A 85 -6.74 -9.41 5.88
N ASP A 86 -6.35 -10.68 6.04
CA ASP A 86 -7.08 -11.65 6.84
C ASP A 86 -6.52 -11.70 8.26
N LEU A 87 -7.41 -11.92 9.22
CA LEU A 87 -7.04 -12.30 10.57
C LEU A 87 -7.00 -13.83 10.68
N SER A 88 -5.84 -14.37 11.07
CA SER A 88 -5.71 -15.79 11.42
C SER A 88 -5.16 -15.90 12.84
N GLY A 89 -6.04 -16.30 13.77
CA GLY A 89 -5.76 -16.19 15.20
C GLY A 89 -5.46 -14.74 15.58
N LEU A 90 -4.24 -14.46 16.04
CA LEU A 90 -3.84 -13.11 16.45
C LEU A 90 -3.07 -12.32 15.38
N ASN A 91 -2.84 -12.89 14.20
CA ASN A 91 -1.93 -12.32 13.20
C ASN A 91 -2.68 -11.85 11.96
N TRP A 92 -2.39 -10.62 11.54
CA TRP A 92 -2.81 -10.10 10.24
C TRP A 92 -1.88 -10.62 9.14
N THR A 93 -2.46 -11.09 8.05
CA THR A 93 -1.74 -11.47 6.83
C THR A 93 -2.32 -10.71 5.65
N ALA A 94 -1.50 -9.94 4.94
CA ALA A 94 -1.93 -9.18 3.79
C ALA A 94 -2.29 -10.11 2.62
N GLN A 95 -3.51 -9.96 2.10
CA GLN A 95 -3.92 -10.52 0.83
C GLN A 95 -3.47 -9.62 -0.33
N SER A 96 -3.56 -8.30 -0.14
CA SER A 96 -3.10 -7.33 -1.13
C SER A 96 -2.66 -6.03 -0.47
N ILE A 97 -1.68 -5.39 -1.10
CA ILE A 97 -1.18 -4.08 -0.67
C ILE A 97 -1.16 -3.15 -1.87
N ARG A 98 -1.65 -1.93 -1.65
CA ARG A 98 -1.54 -0.82 -2.59
C ARG A 98 -0.77 0.31 -1.92
N ARG A 99 0.29 0.80 -2.58
CA ARG A 99 0.93 2.07 -2.20
C ARG A 99 0.08 3.21 -2.73
N ILE A 100 -0.39 4.06 -1.83
CA ILE A 100 -1.20 5.23 -2.14
C ILE A 100 -0.29 6.41 -2.35
N LEU A 101 -0.37 6.98 -3.55
CA LEU A 101 0.35 8.18 -3.94
C LEU A 101 -0.70 9.24 -4.26
N PRO A 102 -1.08 10.11 -3.31
CA PRO A 102 -2.12 11.10 -3.54
C PRO A 102 -1.87 11.96 -4.78
N ILE A 103 -0.60 12.27 -5.07
CA ILE A 103 -0.22 13.07 -6.23
C ILE A 103 1.06 12.51 -6.86
N ILE A 104 1.05 12.37 -8.19
CA ILE A 104 2.21 12.19 -9.04
C ILE A 104 2.14 13.23 -10.15
N GLY A 105 3.09 14.17 -10.19
CA GLY A 105 3.04 15.26 -11.18
C GLY A 105 4.26 16.17 -11.13
N PRO A 106 4.36 17.11 -12.08
CA PRO A 106 5.42 18.11 -12.11
C PRO A 106 5.21 19.17 -11.03
N VAL A 107 6.28 19.52 -10.33
CA VAL A 107 6.30 20.65 -9.40
C VAL A 107 6.34 21.94 -10.21
N THR A 108 5.39 22.84 -9.97
CA THR A 108 5.28 24.11 -10.71
C THR A 108 5.76 25.32 -9.93
N ASP A 109 5.84 25.23 -8.61
CA ASP A 109 6.30 26.29 -7.73
C ASP A 109 6.74 25.70 -6.38
N ILE A 110 7.70 26.35 -5.71
CA ILE A 110 8.18 25.94 -4.39
C ILE A 110 8.38 27.13 -3.45
N ILE A 111 7.63 27.12 -2.35
CA ILE A 111 7.79 28.08 -1.26
C ILE A 111 8.58 27.42 -0.13
N THR A 112 9.63 28.07 0.37
CA THR A 112 10.46 27.56 1.47
C THR A 112 10.27 28.40 2.72
N SER A 113 10.07 27.74 3.87
CA SER A 113 9.95 28.37 5.18
C SER A 113 10.78 27.60 6.22
N GLN A 114 10.78 28.09 7.46
CA GLN A 114 11.46 27.38 8.56
C GLN A 114 10.82 26.02 8.88
N SER A 115 9.53 25.84 8.60
CA SER A 115 8.79 24.59 8.85
C SER A 115 8.93 23.56 7.73
N GLY A 116 9.53 23.95 6.60
CA GLY A 116 9.79 23.06 5.47
C GLY A 116 9.53 23.70 4.12
N ARG A 117 9.07 22.90 3.15
CA ARG A 117 8.78 23.35 1.79
C ARG A 117 7.33 23.07 1.44
N THR A 118 6.69 24.01 0.76
CA THR A 118 5.39 23.84 0.14
C THR A 118 5.61 23.71 -1.36
N LEU A 119 5.23 22.56 -1.92
CA LEU A 119 5.30 22.30 -3.37
C LEU A 119 3.92 22.52 -3.99
N SER A 120 3.86 23.21 -5.12
CA SER A 120 2.63 23.32 -5.91
C SER A 120 2.65 22.29 -7.04
N ILE A 121 1.63 21.42 -7.12
CA ILE A 121 1.51 20.37 -8.14
C ILE A 121 0.07 20.34 -8.66
N MET A 122 -0.12 20.66 -9.95
CA MET A 122 -1.44 20.72 -10.59
C MET A 122 -2.46 21.58 -9.80
N GLY A 123 -2.01 22.66 -9.16
CA GLY A 123 -2.83 23.54 -8.32
C GLY A 123 -2.92 23.15 -6.84
N THR A 124 -2.66 21.89 -6.49
CA THR A 124 -2.68 21.43 -5.10
C THR A 124 -1.36 21.70 -4.40
N GLN A 125 -1.43 22.18 -3.17
CA GLN A 125 -0.27 22.35 -2.31
C GLN A 125 0.11 21.04 -1.61
N VAL A 126 1.41 20.79 -1.48
CA VAL A 126 1.98 19.68 -0.73
C VAL A 126 2.93 20.24 0.31
N LEU A 127 2.59 20.05 1.59
CA LEU A 127 3.43 20.45 2.70
C LEU A 127 4.43 19.32 3.00
N ALA A 128 5.72 19.61 2.81
CA ALA A 128 6.81 18.70 3.11
C ALA A 128 7.66 19.27 4.25
N GLY A 129 7.92 18.44 5.27
CA GLY A 129 8.81 18.80 6.36
C GLY A 129 10.24 19.14 5.89
N PRO A 130 11.09 19.74 6.74
CA PRO A 130 12.35 20.39 6.34
C PRO A 130 13.30 19.57 5.49
N THR A 131 13.34 18.25 5.70
CA THR A 131 14.26 17.35 4.99
C THR A 131 13.63 16.63 3.81
N LEU A 132 12.30 16.44 3.81
CA LEU A 132 11.60 15.52 2.90
C LEU A 132 11.71 15.91 1.43
N ALA A 133 11.65 17.20 1.13
CA ALA A 133 11.71 17.72 -0.24
C ALA A 133 12.97 18.54 -0.49
N SER A 134 14.03 18.40 0.32
CA SER A 134 15.24 19.24 0.26
C SER A 134 15.95 19.24 -1.10
N THR A 135 15.83 18.17 -1.87
CA THR A 135 16.47 18.02 -3.20
C THR A 135 15.54 18.30 -4.38
N VAL A 136 14.26 18.60 -4.13
CA VAL A 136 13.25 18.82 -5.18
C VAL A 136 13.40 20.22 -5.78
N ASN A 137 13.29 20.33 -7.10
CA ASN A 137 13.34 21.59 -7.83
C ASN A 137 12.03 21.80 -8.62
N GLU A 138 11.76 23.04 -9.01
CA GLU A 138 10.69 23.31 -9.97
C GLU A 138 10.95 22.58 -11.28
N GLY A 139 9.90 22.02 -11.88
CA GLY A 139 9.96 21.17 -13.06
C GLY A 139 10.24 19.69 -12.75
N ASP A 140 10.72 19.34 -11.55
CA ASP A 140 10.88 17.94 -11.17
C ASP A 140 9.51 17.25 -11.13
N TRP A 141 9.47 16.02 -11.63
CA TRP A 141 8.34 15.14 -11.39
C TRP A 141 8.50 14.47 -10.04
N VAL A 142 7.46 14.51 -9.22
CA VAL A 142 7.49 13.90 -7.90
C VAL A 142 6.32 12.95 -7.71
N ALA A 143 6.53 11.93 -6.89
CA ALA A 143 5.50 11.07 -6.34
C ALA A 143 5.44 11.29 -4.82
N ILE A 144 4.24 11.59 -4.33
CA ILE A 144 4.01 11.97 -2.94
C ILE A 144 3.38 10.79 -2.21
N SER A 145 3.96 10.36 -1.09
CA SER A 145 3.24 9.62 -0.05
C SER A 145 2.80 10.63 1.02
N GLY A 146 1.61 10.49 1.57
CA GLY A 146 1.07 11.43 2.55
C GLY A 146 -0.43 11.26 2.79
N LEU A 147 -0.99 12.17 3.58
CA LEU A 147 -2.41 12.24 3.91
C LEU A 147 -2.98 13.57 3.45
N TRP A 148 -4.23 13.54 2.96
CA TRP A 148 -4.98 14.76 2.64
C TRP A 148 -5.40 15.48 3.93
N GLN A 149 -5.29 16.81 3.93
CA GLN A 149 -5.84 17.68 4.96
C GLN A 149 -6.42 18.93 4.28
N ASP A 150 -7.71 19.19 4.49
CA ASP A 150 -8.47 20.19 3.72
C ASP A 150 -8.23 19.99 2.20
N GLU A 151 -7.71 20.99 1.50
CA GLU A 151 -7.43 20.92 0.05
C GLU A 151 -5.98 20.58 -0.30
N LEU A 152 -5.13 20.30 0.69
CA LEU A 152 -3.69 20.07 0.52
C LEU A 152 -3.27 18.66 0.97
N VAL A 153 -2.02 18.29 0.67
CA VAL A 153 -1.42 17.02 1.13
C VAL A 153 -0.32 17.31 2.15
N ILE A 154 -0.38 16.63 3.30
CA ILE A 154 0.73 16.55 4.25
C ILE A 154 1.62 15.37 3.85
N ALA A 155 2.80 15.66 3.31
CA ALA A 155 3.71 14.65 2.81
C ALA A 155 4.45 13.93 3.94
N THR A 156 4.47 12.61 3.86
CA THR A 156 5.29 11.73 4.70
C THR A 156 6.52 11.22 3.95
N ARG A 157 6.48 11.25 2.62
CA ARG A 157 7.63 10.96 1.74
C ARG A 157 7.46 11.68 0.40
N VAL A 158 8.56 12.23 -0.13
CA VAL A 158 8.62 12.84 -1.45
C VAL A 158 9.70 12.13 -2.26
N GLU A 159 9.33 11.62 -3.44
CA GLU A 159 10.23 10.90 -4.34
C GLU A 159 10.31 11.64 -5.67
N VAL A 160 11.50 12.05 -6.09
CA VAL A 160 11.71 12.54 -7.46
C VAL A 160 11.67 11.34 -8.40
N VAL A 161 10.82 11.41 -9.42
CA VAL A 161 10.62 10.35 -10.42
C VAL A 161 10.99 10.85 -11.82
N PRO A 162 11.33 9.97 -12.77
CA PRO A 162 11.59 10.38 -14.13
C PRO A 162 10.39 11.13 -14.75
N PRO A 163 10.62 12.15 -15.61
CA PRO A 163 9.55 12.86 -16.28
C PRO A 163 8.59 11.93 -17.03
N ARG A 164 7.30 12.25 -17.00
CA ARG A 164 6.23 11.39 -17.55
C ARG A 164 5.31 12.19 -18.46
N LYS A 165 4.54 11.50 -19.30
CA LYS A 165 3.51 12.13 -20.15
C LYS A 165 2.20 12.38 -19.41
N SER A 166 1.97 11.65 -18.32
CA SER A 166 0.71 11.67 -17.57
C SER A 166 0.98 11.75 -16.08
N ALA A 167 0.19 12.60 -15.43
CA ALA A 167 0.12 12.75 -13.99
C ALA A 167 -0.98 11.86 -13.40
N THR A 168 -0.98 11.71 -12.09
CA THR A 168 -2.03 10.99 -11.35
C THR A 168 -2.37 11.74 -10.07
N ILE A 169 -3.65 11.78 -9.74
CA ILE A 169 -4.15 12.30 -8.47
C ILE A 169 -5.19 11.34 -7.90
N ILE A 170 -5.15 11.09 -6.59
CA ILE A 170 -6.08 10.23 -5.86
C ILE A 170 -6.59 10.98 -4.65
N GLY A 171 -7.91 11.08 -4.47
CA GLY A 171 -8.51 11.67 -3.28
C GLY A 171 -10.02 11.67 -3.31
N SER A 172 -10.62 12.20 -2.25
CA SER A 172 -12.09 12.30 -2.12
C SER A 172 -12.64 13.35 -3.09
N ASN A 173 -13.70 12.99 -3.81
CA ASN A 173 -14.52 13.93 -4.55
C ASN A 173 -15.42 14.69 -3.58
N LEU A 174 -15.06 15.92 -3.24
CA LEU A 174 -15.88 16.76 -2.35
C LEU A 174 -16.69 17.83 -3.09
N SER A 175 -16.72 17.80 -4.44
CA SER A 175 -17.53 18.66 -5.34
C SER A 175 -17.93 20.01 -4.74
N VAL A 176 -17.15 21.06 -4.98
CA VAL A 176 -17.40 22.38 -4.40
C VAL A 176 -18.40 23.18 -5.24
N GLY A 177 -19.55 23.51 -4.64
CA GLY A 177 -20.50 24.49 -5.19
C GLY A 177 -21.40 24.00 -6.33
N ALA A 178 -22.14 24.94 -6.95
CA ALA A 178 -23.16 24.65 -7.98
C ALA A 178 -22.60 24.23 -9.35
N SER A 179 -21.27 24.17 -9.52
CA SER A 179 -20.62 24.00 -10.81
C SER A 179 -20.49 22.54 -11.27
N ASN A 180 -20.79 21.54 -10.41
CA ASN A 180 -20.60 20.10 -10.67
C ASN A 180 -19.21 19.74 -11.24
N LEU A 181 -18.21 20.61 -11.06
CA LEU A 181 -16.85 20.35 -11.52
C LEU A 181 -16.17 19.42 -10.52
N LEU A 182 -15.67 18.30 -11.04
CA LEU A 182 -14.91 17.34 -10.23
C LEU A 182 -13.59 17.99 -9.83
N GLN A 183 -13.28 17.94 -8.53
CA GLN A 183 -12.07 18.51 -7.95
C GLN A 183 -11.55 17.57 -6.85
N ILE A 184 -10.22 17.46 -6.76
CA ILE A 184 -9.53 16.75 -5.68
C ILE A 184 -8.46 17.69 -5.12
N GLY A 185 -8.52 17.97 -3.82
CA GLY A 185 -7.71 19.05 -3.26
C GLY A 185 -8.04 20.37 -3.94
N SER A 186 -7.02 21.09 -4.40
CA SER A 186 -7.18 22.29 -5.25
C SER A 186 -7.00 21.99 -6.75
N THR A 187 -6.89 20.72 -7.16
CA THR A 187 -6.74 20.32 -8.56
C THR A 187 -8.09 20.11 -9.23
N LEU A 188 -8.38 20.90 -10.28
CA LEU A 188 -9.56 20.70 -11.12
C LEU A 188 -9.40 19.49 -12.05
N ILE A 189 -10.44 18.68 -12.19
CA ILE A 189 -10.47 17.55 -13.11
C ILE A 189 -11.28 17.95 -14.35
N THR A 190 -10.64 17.92 -15.52
CA THR A 190 -11.25 18.29 -16.81
C THR A 190 -11.23 17.13 -17.80
N GLY A 191 -11.93 17.25 -18.93
CA GLY A 191 -11.91 16.26 -20.02
C GLY A 191 -12.82 15.04 -19.83
N ILE A 192 -13.32 14.79 -18.62
CA ILE A 192 -14.30 13.74 -18.31
C ILE A 192 -15.43 14.34 -17.47
N VAL A 193 -16.67 13.94 -17.77
CA VAL A 193 -17.84 14.22 -16.93
C VAL A 193 -18.31 12.89 -16.33
N PRO A 194 -18.01 12.62 -15.05
CA PRO A 194 -18.39 11.35 -14.42
C PRO A 194 -19.91 11.29 -14.21
N THR A 195 -20.54 10.17 -14.59
CA THR A 195 -21.98 9.92 -14.39
C THR A 195 -22.30 9.13 -13.13
N HIS A 196 -21.30 8.51 -12.50
CA HIS A 196 -21.49 7.56 -11.39
C HIS A 196 -20.67 7.90 -10.14
N ILE A 197 -19.98 9.04 -10.13
CA ILE A 197 -19.21 9.49 -8.97
C ILE A 197 -20.10 10.38 -8.09
N ARG A 198 -20.15 10.06 -6.81
CA ARG A 198 -20.91 10.77 -5.79
C ARG A 198 -19.97 11.64 -4.93
N PRO A 199 -20.49 12.66 -4.25
CA PRO A 199 -19.74 13.33 -3.20
C PRO A 199 -19.29 12.33 -2.12
N GLY A 200 -18.03 12.42 -1.71
CA GLY A 200 -17.38 11.52 -0.75
C GLY A 200 -16.61 10.36 -1.40
N ASP A 201 -16.95 9.96 -2.63
CA ASP A 201 -16.24 8.87 -3.33
C ASP A 201 -14.74 9.19 -3.44
N VAL A 202 -13.88 8.21 -3.16
CA VAL A 202 -12.47 8.31 -3.51
C VAL A 202 -12.29 7.94 -4.98
N VAL A 203 -11.61 8.80 -5.73
CA VAL A 203 -11.34 8.58 -7.15
C VAL A 203 -9.85 8.73 -7.44
N ARG A 204 -9.38 7.95 -8.40
CA ARG A 204 -8.06 8.06 -9.01
C ARG A 204 -8.22 8.57 -10.43
N VAL A 205 -7.53 9.66 -10.73
CA VAL A 205 -7.52 10.29 -12.04
C VAL A 205 -6.13 10.21 -12.61
N THR A 206 -6.02 9.77 -13.86
CA THR A 206 -4.79 9.81 -14.65
C THR A 206 -5.05 10.64 -15.91
N GLY A 207 -4.11 11.51 -16.27
CA GLY A 207 -4.31 12.47 -17.36
C GLY A 207 -3.10 13.34 -17.63
N VAL A 208 -3.27 14.35 -18.48
CA VAL A 208 -2.22 15.32 -18.80
C VAL A 208 -2.26 16.43 -17.73
N PRO A 209 -1.15 16.71 -17.01
CA PRO A 209 -1.11 17.80 -16.06
C PRO A 209 -1.19 19.15 -16.79
N GLU A 210 -1.98 20.07 -16.26
CA GLU A 210 -2.13 21.46 -16.71
C GLU A 210 -2.01 22.39 -15.50
N ALA A 211 -1.89 23.71 -15.73
CA ALA A 211 -1.83 24.67 -14.63
C ALA A 211 -3.15 24.61 -13.83
N GLY A 212 -3.07 24.27 -12.54
CA GLY A 212 -4.25 24.19 -11.66
C GLY A 212 -5.20 23.01 -11.92
N SER A 213 -4.87 22.12 -12.87
CA SER A 213 -5.81 21.08 -13.29
C SER A 213 -5.10 19.84 -13.85
N ILE A 214 -5.87 18.78 -14.03
CA ILE A 214 -5.49 17.61 -14.80
C ILE A 214 -6.57 17.33 -15.84
N ARG A 215 -6.16 17.27 -17.11
CA ARG A 215 -7.05 16.83 -18.19
C ARG A 215 -7.10 15.31 -18.19
N ALA A 216 -8.14 14.78 -17.55
CA ALA A 216 -8.33 13.37 -17.30
C ALA A 216 -8.46 12.58 -18.61
N THR A 217 -7.75 11.46 -18.68
CA THR A 217 -7.90 10.44 -19.72
C THR A 217 -8.47 9.14 -19.15
N LEU A 218 -8.33 8.95 -17.83
CA LEU A 218 -8.86 7.81 -17.09
C LEU A 218 -9.30 8.27 -15.71
N LEU A 219 -10.46 7.77 -15.28
CA LEU A 219 -11.01 7.97 -13.95
C LEU A 219 -11.50 6.63 -13.44
N GLU A 220 -11.06 6.25 -12.25
CA GLU A 220 -11.44 5.01 -11.57
C GLU A 220 -11.84 5.31 -10.13
N ALA A 221 -12.89 4.67 -9.63
CA ALA A 221 -13.36 4.83 -8.26
C ALA A 221 -12.77 3.76 -7.34
N GLY A 222 -12.64 4.10 -6.06
CA GLY A 222 -12.21 3.20 -5.00
C GLY A 222 -10.69 3.20 -4.76
N ILE A 223 -10.33 2.79 -3.54
CA ILE A 223 -8.93 2.66 -3.09
C ILE A 223 -8.51 1.20 -2.92
N PHE A 224 -9.47 0.30 -2.73
CA PHE A 224 -9.25 -1.13 -2.59
C PHE A 224 -9.54 -1.85 -3.90
N ASP A 225 -8.84 -2.95 -4.11
CA ASP A 225 -8.99 -3.80 -5.31
C ASP A 225 -10.07 -4.88 -5.16
N GLY A 226 -10.88 -4.78 -4.12
CA GLY A 226 -11.96 -5.67 -3.79
C GLY A 226 -12.89 -5.01 -2.78
N LYS A 227 -14.01 -5.67 -2.50
CA LYS A 227 -14.89 -5.24 -1.41
C LYS A 227 -14.19 -5.45 -0.07
N VAL A 228 -14.23 -4.42 0.76
CA VAL A 228 -13.80 -4.48 2.15
C VAL A 228 -15.00 -4.21 3.03
N GLY A 229 -15.16 -4.98 4.10
CA GLY A 229 -16.22 -4.77 5.09
C GLY A 229 -15.77 -3.73 6.11
N LEU A 230 -15.06 -4.18 7.14
CA LEU A 230 -14.48 -3.33 8.17
C LEU A 230 -13.15 -2.72 7.72
N VAL A 231 -13.00 -1.41 7.89
CA VAL A 231 -11.80 -0.64 7.57
C VAL A 231 -11.38 0.15 8.81
N GLN A 232 -10.08 0.13 9.13
CA GLN A 232 -9.47 1.08 10.04
C GLN A 232 -8.55 2.00 9.22
N ALA A 233 -8.73 3.31 9.32
CA ALA A 233 -7.97 4.28 8.54
C ALA A 233 -7.49 5.45 9.40
N GLU A 234 -6.26 5.88 9.13
CA GLU A 234 -5.68 7.12 9.66
C GLU A 234 -5.84 8.23 8.61
N GLY A 235 -6.24 9.42 9.02
CA GLY A 235 -6.42 10.56 8.11
C GLY A 235 -6.89 11.83 8.81
N TYR A 236 -7.33 12.79 8.01
CA TYR A 236 -8.00 14.00 8.49
C TYR A 236 -9.44 14.02 7.99
N LEU A 237 -10.36 14.53 8.82
CA LEU A 237 -11.75 14.69 8.44
C LEU A 237 -11.91 15.89 7.51
N SER A 238 -12.77 15.76 6.50
CA SER A 238 -13.14 16.89 5.66
C SER A 238 -14.02 17.88 6.42
N PRO A 239 -14.03 19.17 6.03
CA PRO A 239 -15.11 20.06 6.41
C PRO A 239 -16.47 19.44 6.00
N PRO A 240 -17.49 19.47 6.87
CA PRO A 240 -18.83 19.06 6.49
C PRO A 240 -19.40 19.96 5.39
N SER A 241 -20.05 19.35 4.40
CA SER A 241 -20.81 20.07 3.39
C SER A 241 -22.07 20.72 3.99
N SER A 242 -22.78 21.52 3.19
CA SER A 242 -24.09 22.09 3.56
C SER A 242 -25.16 21.03 3.91
N THR A 243 -24.97 19.79 3.46
CA THR A 243 -25.85 18.64 3.78
C THR A 243 -25.41 17.87 5.03
N GLY A 244 -24.37 18.32 5.71
CA GLY A 244 -23.75 17.61 6.83
C GLY A 244 -22.81 16.48 6.42
N LEU A 245 -22.72 16.11 5.13
CA LEU A 245 -21.80 15.08 4.63
C LEU A 245 -20.34 15.47 4.93
N TYR A 246 -19.57 14.55 5.52
CA TYR A 246 -18.12 14.62 5.66
C TYR A 246 -17.47 13.25 5.44
N THR A 247 -16.16 13.22 5.23
CA THR A 247 -15.38 12.00 4.96
C THR A 247 -14.05 12.03 5.72
N LEU A 248 -13.44 10.86 5.92
CA LEU A 248 -12.01 10.78 6.19
C LEU A 248 -11.30 10.88 4.84
N LEU A 249 -10.63 12.01 4.61
CA LEU A 249 -10.11 12.38 3.30
C LEU A 249 -9.23 11.28 2.70
N GLY A 250 -9.50 10.94 1.43
CA GLY A 250 -8.76 9.93 0.68
C GLY A 250 -9.18 8.48 0.93
N THR A 251 -10.17 8.21 1.79
CA THR A 251 -10.61 6.83 2.08
C THR A 251 -11.86 6.39 1.34
N GLY A 252 -12.72 7.34 0.96
CA GLY A 252 -14.06 7.05 0.43
C GLY A 252 -15.11 6.76 1.51
N MET A 253 -14.73 6.69 2.78
CA MET A 253 -15.67 6.47 3.89
C MET A 253 -16.39 7.76 4.24
N ILE A 254 -17.71 7.73 4.39
CA ILE A 254 -18.54 8.92 4.63
C ILE A 254 -19.37 8.85 5.92
N ALA A 255 -19.70 10.00 6.48
CA ALA A 255 -20.71 10.18 7.54
C ALA A 255 -21.44 11.52 7.38
N TYR A 256 -22.45 11.74 8.21
CA TYR A 256 -23.27 12.94 8.23
C TYR A 256 -23.34 13.50 9.66
N THR A 257 -23.33 14.83 9.79
CA THR A 257 -23.49 15.52 11.07
C THR A 257 -24.45 16.69 10.95
N ASP A 258 -25.28 16.89 11.98
CA ASP A 258 -26.09 18.09 12.16
C ASP A 258 -25.36 19.16 13.00
N GLN A 259 -24.16 18.83 13.49
CA GLN A 259 -23.31 19.69 14.33
C GLN A 259 -21.93 19.85 13.66
N PRO A 260 -21.82 20.64 12.57
CA PRO A 260 -20.59 20.75 11.80
C PRO A 260 -19.40 21.30 12.61
N ASP A 261 -19.67 22.18 13.58
CA ASP A 261 -18.64 22.79 14.43
C ASP A 261 -17.95 21.78 15.38
N MET A 262 -18.51 20.59 15.56
CA MET A 262 -17.94 19.53 16.38
C MET A 262 -16.90 18.68 15.64
N ILE A 263 -16.74 18.88 14.31
CA ILE A 263 -15.80 18.11 13.49
C ILE A 263 -14.43 18.78 13.53
N ASP A 264 -13.47 18.18 14.23
CA ASP A 264 -12.07 18.61 14.20
C ASP A 264 -11.41 18.13 12.90
N LYS A 265 -11.19 19.08 11.99
CA LYS A 265 -10.51 18.87 10.70
C LYS A 265 -8.99 19.00 10.79
N THR A 266 -8.46 19.46 11.92
CA THR A 266 -7.03 19.73 12.12
C THR A 266 -6.32 18.60 12.84
N ALA A 267 -7.03 17.87 13.69
CA ALA A 267 -6.52 16.68 14.34
C ALA A 267 -6.49 15.50 13.36
N LYS A 268 -5.38 14.76 13.41
CA LYS A 268 -5.31 13.48 12.73
C LYS A 268 -6.14 12.46 13.51
N ALA A 269 -7.01 11.74 12.82
CA ALA A 269 -7.91 10.77 13.42
C ALA A 269 -7.55 9.35 12.95
N LEU A 270 -7.69 8.39 13.85
CA LEU A 270 -7.73 6.96 13.56
C LEU A 270 -9.17 6.51 13.73
N VAL A 271 -9.83 6.18 12.63
CA VAL A 271 -11.28 5.88 12.61
C VAL A 271 -11.53 4.52 12.00
N CYS A 272 -12.64 3.92 12.40
CA CYS A 272 -13.13 2.71 11.78
C CYS A 272 -14.39 2.99 10.96
N GLY A 273 -14.60 2.20 9.93
CA GLY A 273 -15.78 2.26 9.08
C GLY A 273 -16.19 0.88 8.58
N TYR A 274 -17.44 0.74 8.17
CA TYR A 274 -18.00 -0.49 7.62
C TYR A 274 -18.89 -0.18 6.42
N ASP A 275 -18.71 -0.92 5.31
CA ASP A 275 -19.45 -0.72 4.05
C ASP A 275 -19.47 0.76 3.61
N ASP A 276 -18.27 1.34 3.47
CA ASP A 276 -18.04 2.74 3.06
C ASP A 276 -18.61 3.81 4.01
N LYS A 277 -19.09 3.44 5.21
CA LYS A 277 -19.58 4.38 6.24
C LYS A 277 -18.57 4.54 7.37
N LEU A 278 -18.40 5.77 7.86
CA LEU A 278 -17.56 6.09 9.02
C LEU A 278 -18.30 5.85 10.35
N GLY A 279 -17.68 5.10 11.25
CA GLY A 279 -17.92 5.09 12.69
C GLY A 279 -19.32 4.69 13.18
N GLY A 280 -19.47 4.68 14.51
CA GLY A 280 -20.76 4.55 15.20
C GLY A 280 -21.47 3.21 14.98
N THR A 281 -22.80 3.24 14.89
CA THR A 281 -23.61 2.01 14.70
C THR A 281 -23.30 1.27 13.39
N SER A 282 -22.63 1.91 12.43
CA SER A 282 -22.26 1.25 11.16
C SER A 282 -21.33 0.05 11.37
N THR A 283 -20.45 0.10 12.37
CA THR A 283 -19.50 -0.99 12.67
C THR A 283 -20.15 -2.14 13.45
N SER A 284 -21.36 -1.96 14.00
CA SER A 284 -22.05 -3.00 14.79
C SER A 284 -22.42 -4.27 14.00
N ALA A 285 -22.42 -4.18 12.66
CA ALA A 285 -22.63 -5.31 11.77
C ALA A 285 -21.34 -6.10 11.48
N ALA A 286 -20.18 -5.60 11.89
CA ALA A 286 -18.90 -6.27 11.70
C ALA A 286 -18.67 -7.39 12.71
N ASP A 287 -17.73 -8.29 12.39
CA ASP A 287 -17.32 -9.36 13.28
C ASP A 287 -16.74 -8.80 14.60
N PRO A 288 -17.28 -9.19 15.77
CA PRO A 288 -16.78 -8.73 17.08
C PRO A 288 -15.29 -9.00 17.32
N GLU A 289 -14.74 -10.09 16.78
CA GLU A 289 -13.31 -10.40 16.90
C GLU A 289 -12.48 -9.37 16.14
N LEU A 290 -12.89 -9.00 14.93
CA LEU A 290 -12.22 -7.98 14.12
C LEU A 290 -12.32 -6.59 14.78
N LEU A 291 -13.49 -6.24 15.32
CA LEU A 291 -13.70 -4.97 16.04
C LEU A 291 -12.77 -4.85 17.25
N SER A 292 -12.71 -5.90 18.08
CA SER A 292 -11.81 -5.94 19.23
C SER A 292 -10.35 -5.86 18.81
N LYS A 293 -9.96 -6.58 17.74
CA LYS A 293 -8.58 -6.63 17.27
C LYS A 293 -8.09 -5.29 16.71
N LEU A 294 -8.95 -4.57 15.99
CA LEU A 294 -8.64 -3.25 15.43
C LEU A 294 -8.89 -2.11 16.42
N ASN A 295 -9.38 -2.40 17.63
CA ASN A 295 -9.82 -1.38 18.59
C ASN A 295 -10.89 -0.42 17.99
N CYS A 296 -11.80 -1.00 17.21
CA CYS A 296 -12.98 -0.33 16.65
C CYS A 296 -14.17 -0.60 17.58
N GLN A 297 -14.39 0.27 18.57
CA GLN A 297 -15.57 0.21 19.45
C GLN A 297 -16.59 1.29 19.08
#